data_AF-A0A248JMJ5-F1
#
_entry.id   AF-A0A248JMJ5-F1
#
_cell.length_a   1.000
_cell.length_b   1.000
_cell.length_c   1.000
_cell.angle_alpha   90.00
_cell.angle_beta   90.00
_cell.angle_gamma   90.00
#
_symmetry.space_group_name_H-M   'P 1'
#
loop_
_entity.id
_entity.type
_entity.pdbx_description
1 polymer ?
#
loop_
_entity_poly.entity_id
_entity_poly.type
_entity_poly.pdbx_seq_one_letter_code
_entity_poly.pdbx_strand_id
1 'polypeptide(L)'
;MIHMRRFVADYRYACKFSSRFLHNQCIRWRRASPGAKPAWAGVRPFSARWGRVLSRFLMRMATFTGVAMAGALGLALPPEGVTAQAADAQCTLDRWIVPVVMEGNQPLIPGEINGTPVKFLIDTGANDSFILQGAAKRLNLPKGRLKGYAYGVDGKSDINDTVIKTLTLNGSSASDVPMTIAGQGDNLGHPDVVGVLGERFFSHYDVELDFAHSRVVLYTPHNCGDADLMTWQGSYSVASFRPMTSFLPQVIVDLQINGTPIQALLDTGAYFSVLTLDAAQRLGMTPASPDARPVAPSGGVNGKAVSTWVGTFDSFTLGDETIRHPKMRFGLLRSGFDSFNARDATTVAGMQMLLGADFLRSHHVLIAHSQHKLYFSYVGGPVFQTDAPPPAAAAPIAPAAEHQSE
;
A
#
# COMPACT_ATOMS: atom_id res chain seq x y z
N MET A 1 -0.39 -20.60 5.73
CA MET A 1 0.74 -20.48 6.70
C MET A 1 1.84 -19.50 6.29
N ILE A 2 2.41 -19.56 5.07
CA ILE A 2 3.52 -18.67 4.65
C ILE A 2 3.11 -17.18 4.64
N HIS A 3 1.96 -16.87 4.06
CA HIS A 3 1.46 -15.47 3.97
C HIS A 3 1.26 -14.82 5.34
N MET A 4 0.74 -15.57 6.32
CA MET A 4 0.54 -15.02 7.65
C MET A 4 1.83 -14.92 8.46
N ARG A 5 2.83 -15.76 8.19
CA ARG A 5 4.18 -15.57 8.73
C ARG A 5 4.84 -14.29 8.20
N ARG A 6 4.60 -13.92 6.92
CA ARG A 6 5.03 -12.62 6.38
C ARG A 6 4.35 -11.47 7.12
N PHE A 7 3.02 -11.48 7.23
CA PHE A 7 2.25 -10.49 8.00
C PHE A 7 2.81 -10.27 9.42
N VAL A 8 3.12 -11.35 10.15
CA VAL A 8 3.69 -11.28 11.51
C VAL A 8 5.14 -10.77 11.52
N ALA A 9 5.93 -11.06 10.48
CA ALA A 9 7.32 -10.62 10.39
C ALA A 9 7.40 -9.09 10.27
N ASP A 10 6.56 -8.47 9.45
CA ASP A 10 6.63 -7.03 9.14
C ASP A 10 6.36 -6.16 10.38
N TYR A 11 5.40 -6.57 11.22
CA TYR A 11 5.12 -5.88 12.49
C TYR A 11 6.23 -6.03 13.54
N ARG A 12 6.97 -7.14 13.53
CA ARG A 12 8.14 -7.31 14.43
C ARG A 12 9.29 -6.36 14.05
N TYR A 13 9.37 -5.92 12.79
CA TYR A 13 10.33 -4.92 12.35
C TYR A 13 9.84 -3.48 12.60
N ALA A 14 8.54 -3.21 12.42
CA ALA A 14 7.95 -1.91 12.73
C ALA A 14 8.04 -1.56 14.23
N CYS A 15 7.78 -2.52 15.14
CA CYS A 15 7.93 -2.31 16.58
C CYS A 15 9.39 -2.09 17.02
N LYS A 16 10.39 -2.56 16.28
CA LYS A 16 11.81 -2.30 16.58
C LYS A 16 12.23 -0.86 16.27
N PHE A 17 11.46 -0.12 15.49
CA PHE A 17 11.77 1.27 15.10
C PHE A 17 11.39 2.33 16.14
N SER A 18 10.88 1.93 17.32
CA SER A 18 10.57 2.83 18.42
C SER A 18 11.47 2.58 19.63
N SER A 19 12.63 3.24 19.62
CA SER A 19 13.08 4.12 20.72
C SER A 19 14.54 4.50 20.54
N ARG A 20 14.76 5.82 20.40
CA ARG A 20 16.03 6.57 20.51
C ARG A 20 16.83 6.79 19.20
N PHE A 21 16.95 8.08 18.90
CA PHE A 21 17.89 8.77 18.02
C PHE A 21 17.71 8.68 16.49
N LEU A 22 17.52 9.87 15.92
CA LEU A 22 17.94 10.26 14.57
C LEU A 22 19.44 9.96 14.40
N HIS A 23 19.79 8.76 13.94
CA HIS A 23 20.93 8.42 13.07
C HIS A 23 21.00 6.91 12.87
N ASN A 24 21.11 6.50 11.60
CA ASN A 24 21.40 5.14 11.15
C ASN A 24 22.56 4.51 11.94
N GLN A 25 22.37 3.31 12.50
CA GLN A 25 23.24 2.12 12.35
C GLN A 25 22.51 0.85 12.84
N CYS A 26 22.47 -0.19 11.99
CA CYS A 26 22.04 -1.53 12.36
C CYS A 26 23.06 -2.18 13.31
N ILE A 27 22.65 -2.60 14.51
CA ILE A 27 23.44 -3.52 15.35
C ILE A 27 22.60 -4.75 15.69
N ARG A 28 23.13 -5.91 15.31
CA ARG A 28 22.61 -7.25 15.57
C ARG A 28 22.85 -7.62 17.05
N TRP A 29 21.82 -7.62 17.88
CA TRP A 29 21.93 -8.06 19.27
C TRP A 29 21.89 -9.59 19.39
N ARG A 30 23.05 -10.22 19.64
CA ARG A 30 23.13 -11.52 20.36
C ARG A 30 23.00 -11.25 21.86
N ARG A 31 22.36 -12.16 22.59
CA ARG A 31 22.20 -12.14 24.06
C ARG A 31 23.55 -11.91 24.76
N ALA A 32 23.59 -10.99 25.72
CA ALA A 32 24.64 -10.89 26.72
C ALA A 32 24.03 -10.75 28.12
N SER A 33 24.55 -11.53 29.06
CA SER A 33 24.16 -11.66 30.47
C SER A 33 24.48 -10.40 31.30
N PRO A 34 23.83 -10.17 32.46
CA PRO A 34 23.88 -8.88 33.15
C PRO A 34 25.09 -8.74 34.09
N GLY A 35 25.80 -7.61 34.01
CA GLY A 35 26.73 -7.16 35.06
C GLY A 35 27.87 -6.26 34.59
N ALA A 36 27.63 -4.95 34.42
CA ALA A 36 28.64 -3.87 34.59
C ALA A 36 27.98 -2.47 34.55
N LYS A 37 28.43 -1.57 35.43
CA LYS A 37 27.95 -0.17 35.60
C LYS A 37 28.55 0.79 34.53
N PRO A 38 27.92 1.95 34.25
CA PRO A 38 28.40 2.88 33.22
C PRO A 38 29.43 3.88 33.77
N ALA A 39 30.46 4.19 32.99
CA ALA A 39 31.38 5.31 33.22
C ALA A 39 31.19 6.38 32.14
N TRP A 40 31.13 7.65 32.56
CA TRP A 40 31.04 8.83 31.70
C TRP A 40 32.43 9.42 31.43
N ALA A 41 32.75 9.65 30.16
CA ALA A 41 33.76 10.57 29.64
C ALA A 41 33.46 10.68 28.12
N GLY A 42 33.43 11.82 27.42
CA GLY A 42 34.11 13.10 27.55
C GLY A 42 34.38 13.53 26.11
N VAL A 43 33.69 14.57 25.63
CA VAL A 43 33.77 15.07 24.24
C VAL A 43 35.03 15.91 24.05
N ARG A 44 35.81 15.68 22.98
CA ARG A 44 36.67 16.70 22.34
C ARG A 44 36.76 16.47 20.81
N PRO A 45 36.78 17.54 19.99
CA PRO A 45 36.80 17.45 18.52
C PRO A 45 38.24 17.44 17.98
N PHE A 46 38.44 16.92 16.76
CA PHE A 46 39.71 17.05 16.04
C PHE A 46 39.50 17.64 14.64
N SER A 47 40.30 18.66 14.35
CA SER A 47 40.29 19.55 13.20
C SER A 47 40.92 18.95 11.94
N ALA A 48 40.47 19.45 10.80
CA ALA A 48 41.01 19.24 9.45
C ALA A 48 42.44 19.77 9.25
N ARG A 49 43.25 19.16 8.35
CA ARG A 49 44.01 19.83 7.27
C ARG A 49 44.99 18.93 6.44
N TRP A 50 44.92 19.09 5.11
CA TRP A 50 45.89 18.86 4.00
C TRP A 50 46.44 17.43 3.71
N GLY A 51 46.74 17.03 2.47
CA GLY A 51 46.82 17.75 1.20
C GLY A 51 47.06 16.82 -0.02
N ARG A 52 46.74 17.39 -1.19
CA ARG A 52 46.82 16.89 -2.59
C ARG A 52 48.23 16.46 -3.03
N VAL A 53 48.34 15.54 -4.02
CA VAL A 53 49.20 15.69 -5.25
C VAL A 53 48.69 14.80 -6.43
N LEU A 54 48.52 15.49 -7.58
CA LEU A 54 48.49 15.18 -9.04
C LEU A 54 48.79 13.74 -9.54
N SER A 55 48.14 13.14 -10.56
CA SER A 55 47.69 13.50 -11.94
C SER A 55 48.74 13.49 -13.07
N ARG A 56 48.45 12.64 -14.08
CA ARG A 56 48.82 12.69 -15.53
C ARG A 56 50.24 12.18 -15.89
N PHE A 57 50.54 11.53 -17.04
CA PHE A 57 50.26 11.92 -18.44
C PHE A 57 50.66 10.78 -19.43
N LEU A 58 49.90 10.60 -20.54
CA LEU A 58 50.15 10.07 -21.93
C LEU A 58 51.03 8.81 -22.22
N MET A 59 50.70 7.84 -23.09
CA MET A 59 50.21 7.71 -24.50
C MET A 59 51.34 7.53 -25.56
N ARG A 60 51.12 6.53 -26.46
CA ARG A 60 51.75 6.24 -27.80
C ARG A 60 53.09 5.49 -27.81
N MET A 61 53.48 4.76 -28.87
CA MET A 61 52.90 3.85 -29.88
C MET A 61 54.12 3.37 -30.73
N ALA A 62 54.08 2.14 -31.29
CA ALA A 62 54.82 1.68 -32.50
C ALA A 62 56.38 1.54 -32.42
N THR A 63 57.13 0.64 -33.08
CA THR A 63 56.93 -0.50 -34.01
C THR A 63 58.29 -1.19 -34.29
N PHE A 64 58.25 -2.51 -34.55
CA PHE A 64 59.09 -3.37 -35.43
C PHE A 64 60.64 -3.50 -35.34
N THR A 65 61.09 -4.76 -35.13
CA THR A 65 62.08 -5.59 -35.90
C THR A 65 62.34 -6.88 -35.09
N GLY A 66 62.44 -8.12 -35.56
CA GLY A 66 62.29 -8.80 -36.85
C GLY A 66 62.32 -10.35 -36.63
N VAL A 67 61.66 -11.10 -37.52
CA VAL A 67 61.93 -12.45 -38.12
C VAL A 67 63.04 -13.31 -37.46
N ALA A 68 63.00 -14.63 -37.21
CA ALA A 68 62.22 -15.81 -37.65
C ALA A 68 62.49 -17.00 -36.70
N MET A 69 61.59 -18.00 -36.65
CA MET A 69 61.89 -19.42 -36.98
C MET A 69 60.69 -20.34 -36.69
N ALA A 70 60.53 -21.30 -37.60
CA ALA A 70 59.46 -22.28 -37.67
C ALA A 70 59.49 -23.30 -36.52
N GLY A 71 58.31 -23.85 -36.18
CA GLY A 71 58.20 -25.01 -35.30
C GLY A 71 56.75 -25.35 -34.99
N ALA A 72 56.18 -26.29 -35.73
CA ALA A 72 54.86 -26.84 -35.50
C ALA A 72 54.80 -27.55 -34.12
N LEU A 73 53.94 -27.06 -33.23
CA LEU A 73 53.43 -27.84 -32.10
C LEU A 73 51.92 -27.63 -32.01
N GLY A 74 51.18 -28.72 -32.14
CA GLY A 74 49.73 -28.75 -32.01
C GLY A 74 49.30 -28.31 -30.62
N LEU A 75 48.49 -27.25 -30.58
CA LEU A 75 47.69 -26.89 -29.42
C LEU A 75 46.27 -27.33 -29.72
N ALA A 76 45.82 -28.33 -28.97
CA ALA A 76 44.42 -28.71 -28.89
C ALA A 76 43.60 -27.49 -28.46
N LEU A 77 42.70 -27.04 -29.33
CA LEU A 77 41.65 -26.09 -28.97
C LEU A 77 40.77 -26.77 -27.90
N PRO A 78 40.50 -26.14 -26.75
CA PRO A 78 39.40 -26.60 -25.90
C PRO A 78 38.09 -26.45 -26.70
N PRO A 79 37.15 -27.40 -26.60
CA PRO A 79 35.84 -27.22 -27.19
C PRO A 79 35.22 -25.93 -26.62
N GLU A 80 34.82 -25.07 -27.54
CA GLU A 80 34.15 -23.82 -27.28
C GLU A 80 32.90 -24.05 -26.42
N GLY A 81 32.80 -23.20 -25.39
CA GLY A 81 31.55 -22.75 -24.77
C GLY A 81 30.38 -23.71 -24.77
N VAL A 82 30.24 -24.49 -23.70
CA VAL A 82 28.92 -24.70 -23.12
C VAL A 82 28.46 -23.32 -22.64
N THR A 83 27.77 -22.59 -23.51
CA THR A 83 26.90 -21.51 -23.05
C THR A 83 25.88 -22.20 -22.16
N ALA A 84 26.01 -22.00 -20.85
CA ALA A 84 24.90 -22.23 -19.97
C ALA A 84 23.81 -21.27 -20.45
N GLN A 85 22.87 -21.79 -21.25
CA GLN A 85 21.60 -21.13 -21.46
C GLN A 85 21.07 -20.92 -20.04
N ALA A 86 21.14 -19.68 -19.55
CA ALA A 86 20.34 -19.31 -18.40
C ALA A 86 18.92 -19.63 -18.86
N ALA A 87 18.32 -20.69 -18.30
CA ALA A 87 16.93 -20.97 -18.54
C ALA A 87 16.19 -19.68 -18.19
N ASP A 88 15.59 -19.02 -19.18
CA ASP A 88 14.71 -17.88 -18.94
C ASP A 88 13.68 -18.36 -17.93
N ALA A 89 13.85 -17.93 -16.69
CA ALA A 89 13.02 -18.41 -15.61
C ALA A 89 11.62 -17.88 -15.89
N GLN A 90 10.69 -18.78 -16.20
CA GLN A 90 9.33 -18.43 -16.57
C GLN A 90 8.68 -17.59 -15.45
N CYS A 91 7.98 -16.52 -15.83
CA CYS A 91 7.19 -15.74 -14.88
C CYS A 91 6.13 -16.64 -14.24
N THR A 92 6.13 -16.72 -12.92
CA THR A 92 5.14 -17.49 -12.15
C THR A 92 4.55 -16.63 -11.04
N LEU A 93 3.24 -16.76 -10.83
CA LEU A 93 2.48 -16.05 -9.81
C LEU A 93 1.95 -17.03 -8.76
N ASP A 94 2.57 -17.09 -7.59
CA ASP A 94 1.95 -17.77 -6.45
C ASP A 94 0.77 -16.93 -5.97
N ARG A 95 -0.38 -17.54 -5.66
CA ARG A 95 -1.59 -16.79 -5.31
C ARG A 95 -2.21 -17.22 -3.98
N TRP A 96 -2.69 -16.24 -3.23
CA TRP A 96 -3.58 -16.44 -2.09
C TRP A 96 -4.90 -15.71 -2.33
N ILE A 97 -5.97 -16.48 -2.53
CA ILE A 97 -7.32 -15.94 -2.76
C ILE A 97 -7.98 -15.71 -1.41
N VAL A 98 -8.37 -14.48 -1.13
CA VAL A 98 -9.02 -14.03 0.11
C VAL A 98 -10.47 -13.66 -0.21
N PRO A 99 -11.47 -14.37 0.35
CA PRO A 99 -12.87 -13.98 0.23
C PRO A 99 -13.12 -12.61 0.87
N VAL A 100 -13.94 -11.79 0.20
CA VAL A 100 -14.30 -10.44 0.64
C VAL A 100 -15.81 -10.30 0.64
N VAL A 101 -16.34 -9.63 1.66
CA VAL A 101 -17.74 -9.21 1.74
C VAL A 101 -17.82 -7.73 1.50
N MET A 102 -18.66 -7.29 0.56
CA MET A 102 -18.97 -5.88 0.37
C MET A 102 -20.16 -5.50 1.25
N GLU A 103 -19.98 -4.62 2.22
CA GLU A 103 -21.10 -4.00 2.97
C GLU A 103 -21.19 -2.52 2.57
N GLY A 104 -22.13 -2.22 1.66
CA GLY A 104 -22.08 -0.95 0.95
C GLY A 104 -20.81 -0.84 0.10
N ASN A 105 -20.04 0.25 0.25
CA ASN A 105 -18.73 0.43 -0.36
C ASN A 105 -17.57 0.09 0.60
N GLN A 106 -17.79 -0.81 1.57
CA GLN A 106 -16.71 -1.32 2.42
C GLN A 106 -16.31 -2.74 1.98
N PRO A 107 -15.10 -2.93 1.45
CA PRO A 107 -14.53 -4.26 1.22
C PRO A 107 -14.00 -4.85 2.54
N LEU A 108 -14.66 -5.89 3.03
CA LEU A 108 -14.40 -6.49 4.34
C LEU A 108 -13.85 -7.91 4.23
N ILE A 109 -12.79 -8.22 4.99
CA ILE A 109 -12.27 -9.58 5.15
C ILE A 109 -12.79 -10.16 6.47
N PRO A 110 -13.61 -11.22 6.44
CA PRO A 110 -13.99 -11.97 7.63
C PRO A 110 -12.78 -12.68 8.26
N GLY A 111 -12.75 -12.71 9.59
CA GLY A 111 -11.71 -13.37 10.35
C GLY A 111 -12.09 -13.58 11.81
N GLU A 112 -11.10 -13.94 12.62
CA GLU A 112 -11.27 -14.12 14.05
C GLU A 112 -10.09 -13.56 14.83
N ILE A 113 -10.38 -12.90 15.95
CA ILE A 113 -9.38 -12.47 16.95
C ILE A 113 -9.66 -13.24 18.24
N ASN A 114 -8.69 -14.05 18.66
CA ASN A 114 -8.77 -14.88 19.87
C ASN A 114 -10.06 -15.74 19.91
N GLY A 115 -10.49 -16.26 18.76
CA GLY A 115 -11.74 -17.05 18.61
C GLY A 115 -13.03 -16.22 18.53
N THR A 116 -12.96 -14.89 18.61
CA THR A 116 -14.11 -14.00 18.39
C THR A 116 -14.20 -13.63 16.91
N PRO A 117 -15.33 -13.88 16.21
CA PRO A 117 -15.53 -13.45 14.84
C PRO A 117 -15.47 -11.93 14.69
N VAL A 118 -14.75 -11.46 13.67
CA VAL A 118 -14.56 -10.05 13.35
C VAL A 118 -14.44 -9.85 11.83
N LYS A 119 -14.51 -8.61 11.38
CA LYS A 119 -14.17 -8.19 10.02
C LYS A 119 -13.10 -7.12 10.06
N PHE A 120 -12.26 -7.10 9.03
CA PHE A 120 -11.30 -6.03 8.77
C PHE A 120 -11.65 -5.32 7.48
N LEU A 121 -11.60 -3.98 7.49
CA LEU A 121 -11.65 -3.19 6.27
C LEU A 121 -10.34 -3.34 5.51
N ILE A 122 -10.43 -3.59 4.20
CA ILE A 122 -9.29 -3.47 3.28
C ILE A 122 -9.12 -1.99 2.98
N ASP A 123 -7.96 -1.42 3.31
CA ASP A 123 -7.69 0.02 3.18
C ASP A 123 -6.27 0.25 2.65
N THR A 124 -6.14 0.36 1.33
CA THR A 124 -4.90 0.76 0.64
C THR A 124 -4.54 2.22 0.90
N GLY A 125 -5.49 3.00 1.42
CA GLY A 125 -5.29 4.37 1.89
C GLY A 125 -4.74 4.46 3.31
N ALA A 126 -4.70 3.38 4.08
CA ALA A 126 -4.04 3.33 5.38
C ALA A 126 -2.59 2.85 5.24
N ASN A 127 -1.63 3.57 5.84
CA ASN A 127 -0.23 3.15 5.81
C ASN A 127 -0.03 1.82 6.57
N ASP A 128 -0.64 1.71 7.74
CA ASP A 128 -0.50 0.58 8.67
C ASP A 128 -1.83 -0.12 8.90
N SER A 129 -1.79 -1.41 9.18
CA SER A 129 -2.95 -2.13 9.74
C SER A 129 -3.09 -1.82 11.24
N PHE A 130 -4.32 -1.68 11.71
CA PHE A 130 -4.60 -1.37 13.11
C PHE A 130 -5.97 -1.90 13.56
N ILE A 131 -6.12 -2.03 14.88
CA ILE A 131 -7.40 -2.24 15.56
C ILE A 131 -7.87 -0.92 16.17
N LEU A 132 -9.17 -0.65 16.10
CA LEU A 132 -9.74 0.54 16.73
C LEU A 132 -9.62 0.48 18.25
N GLN A 133 -9.45 1.63 18.90
CA GLN A 133 -9.35 1.71 20.36
C GLN A 133 -10.56 1.09 21.09
N GLY A 134 -11.77 1.35 20.61
CA GLY A 134 -12.99 0.79 21.19
C GLY A 134 -13.13 -0.71 20.94
N ALA A 135 -12.79 -1.17 19.74
CA ALA A 135 -12.76 -2.60 19.41
C ALA A 135 -11.72 -3.36 20.27
N ALA A 136 -10.52 -2.82 20.45
CA ALA A 136 -9.50 -3.41 21.31
C ALA A 136 -9.98 -3.54 22.77
N LYS A 137 -10.70 -2.54 23.28
CA LYS A 137 -11.33 -2.60 24.61
C LYS A 137 -12.40 -3.69 24.68
N ARG A 138 -13.30 -3.75 23.70
CA ARG A 138 -14.38 -4.76 23.62
C ARG A 138 -13.85 -6.20 23.51
N LEU A 139 -12.75 -6.38 22.79
CA LEU A 139 -12.05 -7.66 22.62
C LEU A 139 -11.09 -7.98 23.78
N ASN A 140 -11.02 -7.13 24.81
CA ASN A 140 -10.09 -7.25 25.95
C ASN A 140 -8.62 -7.44 25.52
N LEU A 141 -8.19 -6.73 24.47
CA LEU A 141 -6.82 -6.79 24.00
C LEU A 141 -5.89 -6.01 24.95
N PRO A 142 -4.74 -6.59 25.33
CA PRO A 142 -3.80 -5.90 26.20
C PRO A 142 -3.16 -4.73 25.47
N LYS A 143 -3.13 -3.54 26.09
CA LYS A 143 -2.32 -2.43 25.59
C LYS A 143 -0.87 -2.65 26.00
N GLY A 144 0.04 -2.51 25.05
CA GLY A 144 1.47 -2.54 25.29
C GLY A 144 1.98 -1.19 25.80
N ARG A 145 3.25 -0.92 25.55
CA ARG A 145 3.96 0.27 26.07
C ARG A 145 4.24 1.33 25.02
N LEU A 146 4.06 1.01 23.74
CA LEU A 146 4.24 1.96 22.66
C LEU A 146 3.22 3.08 22.82
N LYS A 147 3.71 4.31 22.73
CA LYS A 147 2.90 5.52 22.68
C LYS A 147 3.37 6.36 21.52
N GLY A 148 2.43 6.92 20.78
CA GLY A 148 2.72 7.80 19.66
C GLY A 148 1.42 8.38 19.11
N TYR A 149 1.48 8.84 17.87
CA TYR A 149 0.32 9.37 17.19
C TYR A 149 0.27 8.92 15.72
N ALA A 150 -0.94 8.70 15.23
CA ALA A 150 -1.26 8.52 13.82
C ALA A 150 -2.08 9.71 13.31
N TYR A 151 -2.07 9.91 12.00
CA TYR A 151 -2.84 10.96 11.33
C TYR A 151 -3.68 10.30 10.24
N GLY A 152 -4.95 10.69 10.14
CA GLY A 152 -5.89 10.31 9.09
C GLY A 152 -6.66 11.53 8.60
N VAL A 153 -7.56 11.36 7.63
CA VAL A 153 -8.34 12.43 6.97
C VAL A 153 -8.95 13.43 7.97
N ASP A 154 -9.42 12.92 9.10
CA ASP A 154 -10.12 13.67 10.14
C ASP A 154 -9.24 14.02 11.37
N GLY A 155 -7.92 13.87 11.24
CA GLY A 155 -6.92 14.43 12.15
C GLY A 155 -6.06 13.40 12.88
N LYS A 156 -5.67 13.75 14.11
CA LYS A 156 -4.66 13.03 14.91
C LYS A 156 -5.32 12.08 15.93
N SER A 157 -4.80 10.86 16.06
CA SER A 157 -5.14 9.91 17.14
C SER A 157 -3.92 9.45 17.92
N ASP A 158 -4.11 9.14 19.19
CA ASP A 158 -3.17 8.34 19.97
C ASP A 158 -3.04 6.92 19.40
N ILE A 159 -1.83 6.37 19.47
CA ILE A 159 -1.59 4.95 19.16
C ILE A 159 -1.02 4.22 20.36
N ASN A 160 -1.37 2.94 20.47
CA ASN A 160 -0.73 1.96 21.35
C ASN A 160 -0.39 0.71 20.54
N ASP A 161 0.47 -0.16 21.06
CA ASP A 161 0.67 -1.51 20.53
C ASP A 161 -0.19 -2.54 21.27
N THR A 162 -0.40 -3.69 20.64
CA THR A 162 -0.96 -4.89 21.27
C THR A 162 -0.37 -6.13 20.64
N VAL A 163 -0.58 -7.27 21.28
CA VAL A 163 -0.29 -8.59 20.72
C VAL A 163 -1.56 -9.41 20.75
N ILE A 164 -2.09 -9.72 19.57
CA ILE A 164 -3.22 -10.62 19.39
C ILE A 164 -2.72 -12.06 19.55
N LYS A 165 -3.34 -12.83 20.46
CA LYS A 165 -2.90 -14.21 20.74
C LYS A 165 -3.11 -15.11 19.54
N THR A 166 -4.23 -14.96 18.86
CA THR A 166 -4.52 -15.68 17.62
C THR A 166 -5.32 -14.79 16.68
N LEU A 167 -4.79 -14.58 15.49
CA LEU A 167 -5.51 -13.97 14.37
C LEU A 167 -5.75 -15.06 13.33
N THR A 168 -6.99 -15.22 12.92
CA THR A 168 -7.38 -16.11 11.81
C THR A 168 -7.94 -15.27 10.68
N LEU A 169 -7.39 -15.44 9.48
CA LEU A 169 -7.89 -14.83 8.24
C LEU A 169 -7.96 -15.92 7.18
N ASN A 170 -9.14 -16.09 6.57
CA ASN A 170 -9.36 -17.05 5.49
C ASN A 170 -8.80 -18.47 5.79
N GLY A 171 -9.18 -19.01 6.95
CA GLY A 171 -8.77 -20.37 7.40
C GLY A 171 -7.29 -20.52 7.79
N SER A 172 -6.44 -19.51 7.58
CA SER A 172 -5.08 -19.49 8.11
C SER A 172 -5.08 -18.83 9.48
N SER A 173 -4.33 -19.39 10.43
CA SER A 173 -4.13 -18.79 11.77
C SER A 173 -2.65 -18.45 12.03
N ALA A 174 -2.43 -17.41 12.82
CA ALA A 174 -1.12 -17.04 13.34
C ALA A 174 -1.24 -16.65 14.81
N SER A 175 -0.20 -16.98 15.56
CA SER A 175 -0.11 -16.69 16.98
C SER A 175 0.82 -15.52 17.25
N ASP A 176 0.57 -14.83 18.36
CA ASP A 176 1.38 -13.69 18.84
C ASP A 176 1.60 -12.65 17.75
N VAL A 177 0.48 -12.16 17.21
CA VAL A 177 0.45 -11.18 16.11
C VAL A 177 0.51 -9.77 16.70
N PRO A 178 1.67 -9.09 16.62
CA PRO A 178 1.75 -7.68 16.98
C PRO A 178 0.86 -6.84 16.07
N MET A 179 0.15 -5.88 16.66
CA MET A 179 -0.71 -4.95 15.92
C MET A 179 -0.74 -3.58 16.60
N THR A 180 -1.03 -2.54 15.83
CA THR A 180 -1.24 -1.19 16.35
C THR A 180 -2.70 -1.05 16.78
N ILE A 181 -2.94 -0.38 17.89
CA ILE A 181 -4.24 0.16 18.28
C ILE A 181 -4.23 1.65 17.93
N ALA A 182 -5.13 2.08 17.05
CA ALA A 182 -5.21 3.46 16.57
C ALA A 182 -6.67 3.88 16.32
N GLY A 183 -6.89 5.14 15.93
CA GLY A 183 -8.22 5.67 15.64
C GLY A 183 -9.09 5.82 16.89
N GLN A 184 -10.35 6.21 16.66
CA GLN A 184 -11.39 6.39 17.67
C GLN A 184 -12.63 5.56 17.31
N GLY A 185 -13.50 5.32 18.29
CA GLY A 185 -14.74 4.57 18.09
C GLY A 185 -14.61 3.05 18.28
N ASP A 186 -15.76 2.39 18.27
CA ASP A 186 -15.90 0.95 18.54
C ASP A 186 -15.89 0.09 17.26
N ASN A 187 -16.15 0.72 16.10
CA ASN A 187 -16.23 0.10 14.79
C ASN A 187 -16.18 1.12 13.64
N LEU A 188 -16.15 0.63 12.39
CA LEU A 188 -16.19 1.43 11.16
C LEU A 188 -17.56 1.36 10.46
N GLY A 189 -18.64 1.66 11.18
CA GLY A 189 -20.01 1.66 10.64
C GLY A 189 -20.78 0.35 10.87
N HIS A 190 -20.06 -0.74 11.16
CA HIS A 190 -20.63 -2.08 11.37
C HIS A 190 -20.02 -2.71 12.64
N PRO A 191 -20.81 -3.19 13.62
CA PRO A 191 -20.32 -3.61 14.95
C PRO A 191 -19.18 -4.63 14.97
N ASP A 192 -19.07 -5.46 13.93
CA ASP A 192 -18.05 -6.50 13.78
C ASP A 192 -16.81 -6.03 12.99
N VAL A 193 -16.81 -4.83 12.41
CA VAL A 193 -15.63 -4.25 11.75
C VAL A 193 -14.72 -3.60 12.78
N VAL A 194 -13.65 -4.29 13.15
CA VAL A 194 -12.82 -3.97 14.33
C VAL A 194 -11.59 -3.13 14.00
N GLY A 195 -11.25 -3.00 12.73
CA GLY A 195 -10.02 -2.36 12.30
C GLY A 195 -9.79 -2.45 10.81
N VAL A 196 -8.56 -2.14 10.44
CA VAL A 196 -8.11 -1.94 9.08
C VAL A 196 -6.90 -2.83 8.80
N LEU A 197 -6.87 -3.46 7.62
CA LEU A 197 -5.64 -3.94 7.00
C LEU A 197 -5.12 -2.86 6.05
N GLY A 198 -3.89 -2.41 6.28
CA GLY A 198 -3.30 -1.28 5.57
C GLY A 198 -2.31 -1.69 4.49
N GLU A 199 -1.86 -0.71 3.73
CA GLU A 199 -0.99 -0.84 2.58
C GLU A 199 0.38 -1.44 2.89
N ARG A 200 0.93 -1.28 4.10
CA ARG A 200 2.16 -2.00 4.48
C ARG A 200 2.00 -3.51 4.43
N PHE A 201 0.81 -4.06 4.64
CA PHE A 201 0.57 -5.48 4.42
C PHE A 201 0.42 -5.81 2.93
N PHE A 202 -0.35 -4.99 2.21
CA PHE A 202 -0.70 -5.24 0.81
C PHE A 202 0.48 -5.08 -0.16
N SER A 203 1.34 -4.09 0.06
CA SER A 203 2.53 -3.81 -0.76
C SER A 203 3.59 -4.91 -0.82
N HIS A 204 3.42 -6.00 -0.06
CA HIS A 204 4.23 -7.22 -0.19
C HIS A 204 3.77 -8.16 -1.31
N TYR A 205 2.65 -7.85 -1.95
CA TYR A 205 2.00 -8.65 -2.98
C TYR A 205 1.65 -7.76 -4.17
N ASP A 206 1.45 -8.35 -5.34
CA ASP A 206 0.61 -7.71 -6.35
C ASP A 206 -0.85 -8.06 -6.02
N VAL A 207 -1.72 -7.05 -5.95
CA VAL A 207 -3.05 -7.15 -5.35
C VAL A 207 -4.13 -7.01 -6.41
N GLU A 208 -4.86 -8.08 -6.66
CA GLU A 208 -6.03 -8.07 -7.53
C GLU A 208 -7.30 -7.87 -6.70
N LEU A 209 -8.00 -6.77 -6.97
CA LEU A 209 -9.31 -6.43 -6.44
C LEU A 209 -10.38 -6.89 -7.43
N ASP A 210 -11.09 -7.94 -7.07
CA ASP A 210 -12.18 -8.52 -7.85
C ASP A 210 -13.46 -8.57 -6.99
N PHE A 211 -13.94 -7.37 -6.65
CA PHE A 211 -15.11 -7.20 -5.80
C PHE A 211 -16.39 -7.70 -6.47
N ALA A 212 -16.45 -7.71 -7.81
CA ALA A 212 -17.55 -8.30 -8.57
C ALA A 212 -17.71 -9.80 -8.27
N HIS A 213 -16.60 -10.52 -8.05
CA HIS A 213 -16.60 -11.93 -7.64
C HIS A 213 -16.32 -12.13 -6.14
N SER A 214 -16.49 -11.09 -5.31
CA SER A 214 -16.36 -11.17 -3.84
C SER A 214 -15.00 -11.72 -3.36
N ARG A 215 -13.92 -11.29 -4.02
CA ARG A 215 -12.57 -11.76 -3.67
C ARG A 215 -11.48 -10.70 -3.88
N VAL A 216 -10.38 -10.91 -3.18
CA VAL A 216 -9.09 -10.28 -3.43
C VAL A 216 -8.06 -11.37 -3.64
N VAL A 217 -7.16 -11.23 -4.60
CA VAL A 217 -6.07 -12.18 -4.84
C VAL A 217 -4.74 -11.50 -4.56
N LEU A 218 -3.94 -12.11 -3.70
CA LEU A 218 -2.60 -11.65 -3.35
C LEU A 218 -1.58 -12.51 -4.08
N TYR A 219 -0.88 -11.92 -5.05
CA TYR A 219 0.14 -12.60 -5.84
C TYR A 219 1.55 -12.37 -5.29
N THR A 220 2.38 -13.40 -5.32
CA THR A 220 3.83 -13.27 -5.18
C THR A 220 4.46 -13.59 -6.53
N PRO A 221 4.88 -12.56 -7.30
CA PRO A 221 5.51 -12.77 -8.60
C PRO A 221 6.94 -13.27 -8.46
N HIS A 222 7.34 -14.18 -9.35
CA HIS A 222 8.72 -14.65 -9.49
C HIS A 222 9.15 -14.56 -10.95
N ASN A 223 10.31 -13.95 -11.19
CA ASN A 223 10.93 -13.81 -12.51
C ASN A 223 10.04 -13.11 -13.57
N CYS A 224 9.19 -12.18 -13.14
CA CYS A 224 8.23 -11.54 -14.06
C CYS A 224 8.76 -10.29 -14.77
N GLY A 225 9.72 -9.55 -14.20
CA GLY A 225 10.24 -8.33 -14.81
C GLY A 225 9.11 -7.40 -15.27
N ASP A 226 9.15 -7.00 -16.54
CA ASP A 226 8.12 -6.15 -17.17
C ASP A 226 7.01 -6.94 -17.90
N ALA A 227 6.88 -8.25 -17.65
CA ALA A 227 5.83 -9.07 -18.24
C ALA A 227 4.43 -8.50 -17.96
N ASP A 228 3.50 -8.69 -18.89
CA ASP A 228 2.09 -8.38 -18.66
C ASP A 228 1.54 -9.31 -17.57
N LEU A 229 1.15 -8.73 -16.43
CA LEU A 229 0.63 -9.47 -15.28
C LEU A 229 -0.89 -9.57 -15.28
N MET A 230 -1.56 -9.09 -16.32
CA MET A 230 -3.01 -9.15 -16.43
C MET A 230 -3.52 -10.60 -16.33
N THR A 231 -4.47 -10.83 -15.42
CA THR A 231 -4.92 -12.18 -15.01
C THR A 231 -6.33 -12.54 -15.51
N TRP A 232 -7.05 -11.62 -16.16
CA TRP A 232 -8.41 -11.82 -16.69
C TRP A 232 -8.44 -11.81 -18.22
N GLN A 233 -9.62 -11.70 -18.83
CA GLN A 233 -9.77 -11.58 -20.28
C GLN A 233 -10.46 -10.26 -20.63
N GLY A 234 -10.17 -9.74 -21.83
CA GLY A 234 -10.81 -8.54 -22.37
C GLY A 234 -9.91 -7.31 -22.36
N SER A 235 -10.50 -6.18 -22.74
CA SER A 235 -9.81 -4.89 -22.77
C SER A 235 -9.52 -4.38 -21.37
N TYR A 236 -8.33 -3.82 -21.19
CA TYR A 236 -7.90 -3.20 -19.95
C TYR A 236 -7.16 -1.89 -20.25
N SER A 237 -7.11 -1.03 -19.26
CA SER A 237 -6.31 0.20 -19.23
C SER A 237 -5.12 -0.01 -18.29
N VAL A 238 -4.03 0.72 -18.55
CA VAL A 238 -2.87 0.74 -17.67
C VAL A 238 -2.59 2.17 -17.22
N ALA A 239 -2.35 2.35 -15.93
CA ALA A 239 -1.80 3.57 -15.37
C ALA A 239 -0.53 3.23 -14.57
N SER A 240 0.46 4.11 -14.61
CA SER A 240 1.59 4.01 -13.68
C SER A 240 1.26 4.73 -12.38
N PHE A 241 1.79 4.24 -11.27
CA PHE A 241 1.71 4.95 -10.00
C PHE A 241 3.10 5.31 -9.48
N ARG A 242 3.15 6.28 -8.57
CA ARG A 242 4.40 6.86 -8.08
C ARG A 242 5.25 5.86 -7.30
N PRO A 243 6.59 5.98 -7.32
CA PRO A 243 7.46 5.14 -6.51
C PRO A 243 7.08 5.18 -5.03
N MET A 244 6.98 4.00 -4.42
CA MET A 244 6.64 3.85 -3.01
C MET A 244 7.91 3.90 -2.15
N THR A 245 7.75 4.31 -0.89
CA THR A 245 8.82 4.20 0.10
C THR A 245 8.35 3.42 1.32
N SER A 246 9.27 2.91 2.14
CA SER A 246 8.90 2.23 3.38
C SER A 246 8.09 3.13 4.35
N PHE A 247 8.17 4.45 4.20
CA PHE A 247 7.42 5.41 5.02
C PHE A 247 6.09 5.83 4.38
N LEU A 248 5.97 5.67 3.06
CA LEU A 248 4.80 6.03 2.24
C LEU A 248 4.55 4.88 1.24
N PRO A 249 3.97 3.76 1.71
CA PRO A 249 3.69 2.60 0.85
C PRO A 249 2.41 2.78 0.02
N GLN A 250 1.67 3.86 0.28
CA GLN A 250 0.41 4.22 -0.36
C GLN A 250 0.56 4.43 -1.87
N VAL A 251 -0.43 3.92 -2.62
CA VAL A 251 -0.46 3.97 -4.08
C VAL A 251 -1.04 5.31 -4.55
N ILE A 252 -0.20 6.14 -5.16
CA ILE A 252 -0.61 7.44 -5.72
C ILE A 252 -0.60 7.35 -7.24
N VAL A 253 -1.77 7.51 -7.85
CA VAL A 253 -1.95 7.58 -9.31
C VAL A 253 -2.06 9.04 -9.76
N ASP A 254 -1.43 9.35 -10.88
CA ASP A 254 -1.62 10.62 -11.57
C ASP A 254 -2.79 10.46 -12.56
N LEU A 255 -3.78 11.34 -12.48
CA LEU A 255 -4.97 11.34 -13.34
C LEU A 255 -5.29 12.77 -13.79
N GLN A 256 -6.31 12.94 -14.64
CA GLN A 256 -6.78 14.26 -15.06
C GLN A 256 -8.27 14.45 -14.77
N ILE A 257 -8.65 15.65 -14.33
CA ILE A 257 -10.05 16.08 -14.24
C ILE A 257 -10.17 17.39 -15.00
N ASN A 258 -11.10 17.48 -15.95
CA ASN A 258 -11.24 18.62 -16.87
C ASN A 258 -9.90 18.99 -17.55
N GLY A 259 -9.08 17.99 -17.89
CA GLY A 259 -7.73 18.17 -18.46
C GLY A 259 -6.67 18.70 -17.47
N THR A 260 -7.03 18.94 -16.21
CA THR A 260 -6.09 19.38 -15.16
C THR A 260 -5.50 18.17 -14.44
N PRO A 261 -4.17 18.07 -14.29
CA PRO A 261 -3.53 17.00 -13.54
C PRO A 261 -3.95 16.97 -12.06
N ILE A 262 -4.27 15.78 -11.56
CA ILE A 262 -4.67 15.50 -10.19
C ILE A 262 -3.87 14.28 -9.67
N GLN A 263 -3.37 14.39 -8.44
CA GLN A 263 -2.77 13.27 -7.70
C GLN A 263 -3.82 12.63 -6.80
N ALA A 264 -4.14 11.37 -7.06
CA ALA A 264 -5.11 10.62 -6.29
C ALA A 264 -4.47 9.46 -5.52
N LEU A 265 -4.81 9.33 -4.25
CA LEU A 265 -4.53 8.13 -3.47
C LEU A 265 -5.57 7.07 -3.80
N LEU A 266 -5.10 5.89 -4.18
CA LEU A 266 -5.95 4.72 -4.33
C LEU A 266 -6.35 4.20 -2.95
N ASP A 267 -7.62 4.33 -2.59
CA ASP A 267 -8.09 4.15 -1.22
C ASP A 267 -9.32 3.23 -1.17
N THR A 268 -9.10 1.93 -0.97
CA THR A 268 -10.20 0.96 -0.75
C THR A 268 -10.98 1.19 0.54
N GLY A 269 -10.43 1.94 1.51
CA GLY A 269 -11.09 2.29 2.76
C GLY A 269 -12.01 3.52 2.64
N ALA A 270 -11.79 4.35 1.63
CA ALA A 270 -12.67 5.48 1.31
C ALA A 270 -13.96 4.99 0.65
N TYR A 271 -15.08 5.12 1.39
CA TYR A 271 -16.41 4.72 0.91
C TYR A 271 -16.82 5.40 -0.41
N PHE A 272 -16.36 6.64 -0.61
CA PHE A 272 -16.57 7.42 -1.83
C PHE A 272 -15.26 8.02 -2.31
N SER A 273 -15.16 8.27 -3.60
CA SER A 273 -14.11 9.08 -4.19
C SER A 273 -14.37 10.55 -3.85
N VAL A 274 -13.36 11.25 -3.31
CA VAL A 274 -13.50 12.63 -2.81
C VAL A 274 -12.31 13.48 -3.21
N LEU A 275 -12.59 14.60 -3.89
CA LEU A 275 -11.63 15.67 -4.14
C LEU A 275 -11.45 16.56 -2.90
N THR A 276 -10.25 17.08 -2.69
CA THR A 276 -10.08 18.18 -1.73
C THR A 276 -10.78 19.44 -2.23
N LEU A 277 -11.27 20.25 -1.29
CA LEU A 277 -11.96 21.50 -1.64
C LEU A 277 -11.08 22.43 -2.49
N ASP A 278 -9.78 22.50 -2.20
CA ASP A 278 -8.84 23.31 -2.97
C ASP A 278 -8.63 22.77 -4.39
N ALA A 279 -8.63 21.45 -4.58
CA ALA A 279 -8.55 20.82 -5.90
C ALA A 279 -9.82 21.10 -6.71
N ALA A 280 -10.99 20.93 -6.10
CA ALA A 280 -12.28 21.27 -6.73
C ALA A 280 -12.31 22.76 -7.14
N GLN A 281 -11.87 23.66 -6.27
CA GLN A 281 -11.82 25.11 -6.57
C GLN A 281 -10.92 25.44 -7.76
N ARG A 282 -9.75 24.78 -7.89
CA ARG A 282 -8.88 24.93 -9.06
C ARG A 282 -9.54 24.48 -10.37
N LEU A 283 -10.47 23.53 -10.28
CA LEU A 283 -11.28 23.04 -11.39
C LEU A 283 -12.53 23.90 -11.66
N GLY A 284 -12.72 25.01 -10.94
CA GLY A 284 -13.90 25.87 -11.06
C GLY A 284 -15.12 25.40 -10.26
N MET A 285 -14.98 24.33 -9.46
CA MET A 285 -16.05 23.77 -8.63
C MET A 285 -15.96 24.31 -7.20
N THR A 286 -17.01 24.97 -6.72
CA THR A 286 -17.09 25.51 -5.36
C THR A 286 -18.41 25.12 -4.70
N PRO A 287 -18.52 25.19 -3.36
CA PRO A 287 -19.80 24.99 -2.66
C PRO A 287 -20.92 25.94 -3.11
N ALA A 288 -20.58 27.05 -3.76
CA ALA A 288 -21.53 28.04 -4.28
C ALA A 288 -21.83 27.87 -5.78
N SER A 289 -21.18 26.91 -6.45
CA SER A 289 -21.45 26.62 -7.87
C SER A 289 -22.90 26.15 -8.04
N PRO A 290 -23.60 26.53 -9.13
CA PRO A 290 -25.02 26.19 -9.31
C PRO A 290 -25.34 24.69 -9.29
N ASP A 291 -24.37 23.87 -9.68
CA ASP A 291 -24.47 22.41 -9.74
C ASP A 291 -23.85 21.70 -8.52
N ALA A 292 -23.34 22.47 -7.55
CA ALA A 292 -22.86 21.94 -6.29
C ALA A 292 -24.02 21.69 -5.31
N ARG A 293 -24.17 20.45 -4.87
CA ARG A 293 -25.20 20.03 -3.91
C ARG A 293 -24.56 19.57 -2.60
N PRO A 294 -24.92 20.13 -1.43
CA PRO A 294 -24.46 19.59 -0.15
C PRO A 294 -24.98 18.17 0.03
N VAL A 295 -24.13 17.29 0.56
CA VAL A 295 -24.48 15.91 0.91
C VAL A 295 -24.11 15.62 2.35
N ALA A 296 -24.47 14.43 2.84
CA ALA A 296 -24.12 14.01 4.18
C ALA A 296 -22.61 14.19 4.44
N PRO A 297 -22.20 14.72 5.61
CA PRO A 297 -20.79 14.85 5.96
C PRO A 297 -20.08 13.48 5.85
N SER A 298 -18.83 13.51 5.38
CA SER A 298 -17.97 12.33 5.43
C SER A 298 -17.26 12.28 6.79
N GLY A 299 -16.83 11.10 7.23
CA GLY A 299 -16.07 10.92 8.48
C GLY A 299 -14.84 10.06 8.23
N GLY A 300 -13.80 10.26 9.03
CA GLY A 300 -12.64 9.37 9.05
C GLY A 300 -12.61 8.50 10.31
N VAL A 301 -11.48 7.81 10.50
CA VAL A 301 -11.25 6.87 11.61
C VAL A 301 -11.11 7.53 12.99
N ASN A 302 -11.06 8.86 13.05
CA ASN A 302 -11.02 9.64 14.30
C ASN A 302 -12.40 10.21 14.70
N GLY A 303 -13.46 9.91 13.94
CA GLY A 303 -14.84 10.27 14.25
C GLY A 303 -15.21 11.75 14.04
N LYS A 304 -14.41 12.55 13.32
CA LYS A 304 -14.81 13.93 12.98
C LYS A 304 -15.46 14.00 11.62
N ALA A 305 -16.61 14.68 11.58
CA ALA A 305 -17.33 14.95 10.35
C ALA A 305 -16.67 16.08 9.55
N VAL A 306 -16.50 15.87 8.25
CA VAL A 306 -16.05 16.85 7.27
C VAL A 306 -17.19 17.15 6.29
N SER A 307 -17.45 18.43 6.05
CA SER A 307 -18.47 18.86 5.09
C SER A 307 -18.09 18.41 3.68
N THR A 308 -19.06 17.85 2.96
CA THR A 308 -18.89 17.42 1.57
C THR A 308 -20.04 17.88 0.70
N TRP A 309 -19.73 18.05 -0.58
CA TRP A 309 -20.66 18.41 -1.65
C TRP A 309 -20.46 17.44 -2.81
N VAL A 310 -21.44 17.36 -3.69
CA VAL A 310 -21.34 16.72 -5.00
C VAL A 310 -21.38 17.80 -6.06
N GLY A 311 -20.46 17.76 -7.01
CA GLY A 311 -20.43 18.64 -8.19
C GLY A 311 -20.28 17.83 -9.48
N THR A 312 -20.59 18.45 -10.63
CA THR A 312 -20.40 17.83 -11.95
C THR A 312 -19.11 18.36 -12.56
N PHE A 313 -18.31 17.47 -13.13
CA PHE A 313 -17.07 17.81 -13.82
C PHE A 313 -17.19 17.42 -15.29
N ASP A 314 -16.49 18.08 -16.20
CA ASP A 314 -16.58 17.79 -17.64
C ASP A 314 -16.01 16.41 -17.99
N SER A 315 -14.90 16.04 -17.35
CA SER A 315 -14.22 14.77 -17.60
C SER A 315 -13.36 14.31 -16.42
N PHE A 316 -13.24 12.99 -16.28
CA PHE A 316 -12.24 12.29 -15.47
C PHE A 316 -11.48 11.33 -16.39
N THR A 317 -10.15 11.33 -16.34
CA THR A 317 -9.30 10.47 -17.15
C THR A 317 -8.22 9.81 -16.29
N LEU A 318 -8.17 8.47 -16.31
CA LEU A 318 -7.13 7.66 -15.68
C LEU A 318 -6.64 6.64 -16.72
N GLY A 319 -5.34 6.63 -17.01
CA GLY A 319 -4.80 5.85 -18.13
C GLY A 319 -5.55 6.16 -19.43
N ASP A 320 -6.08 5.12 -20.06
CA ASP A 320 -6.85 5.23 -21.30
C ASP A 320 -8.37 5.39 -21.07
N GLU A 321 -8.84 5.30 -19.83
CA GLU A 321 -10.26 5.44 -19.51
C GLU A 321 -10.62 6.92 -19.34
N THR A 322 -11.70 7.34 -20.00
CA THR A 322 -12.29 8.67 -19.83
C THR A 322 -13.78 8.57 -19.52
N ILE A 323 -14.17 9.12 -18.38
CA ILE A 323 -15.56 9.27 -17.94
C ILE A 323 -15.98 10.72 -18.20
N ARG A 324 -17.08 10.92 -18.92
CA ARG A 324 -17.62 12.26 -19.24
C ARG A 324 -18.73 12.64 -18.29
N HIS A 325 -18.78 13.91 -17.92
CA HIS A 325 -19.77 14.47 -17.00
C HIS A 325 -19.88 13.73 -15.65
N PRO A 326 -18.78 13.24 -15.02
CA PRO A 326 -18.89 12.54 -13.74
C PRO A 326 -19.39 13.46 -12.64
N LYS A 327 -20.25 12.92 -11.77
CA LYS A 327 -20.63 13.57 -10.51
C LYS A 327 -19.73 13.04 -9.41
N MET A 328 -18.91 13.91 -8.81
CA MET A 328 -17.93 13.50 -7.80
C MET A 328 -18.10 14.30 -6.53
N ARG A 329 -17.74 13.69 -5.39
CA ARG A 329 -17.71 14.41 -4.11
C ARG A 329 -16.46 15.29 -4.01
N PHE A 330 -16.60 16.40 -3.30
CA PHE A 330 -15.48 17.23 -2.86
C PHE A 330 -15.71 17.77 -1.44
N GLY A 331 -14.63 18.03 -0.69
CA GLY A 331 -14.76 18.47 0.71
C GLY A 331 -13.48 18.87 1.43
N LEU A 332 -13.64 19.26 2.69
CA LEU A 332 -12.55 19.74 3.56
C LEU A 332 -11.77 18.59 4.19
N LEU A 333 -10.83 18.01 3.45
CA LEU A 333 -10.03 16.86 3.90
C LEU A 333 -8.68 17.24 4.58
N ARG A 334 -8.46 18.53 4.89
CA ARG A 334 -7.14 19.13 5.19
C ARG A 334 -6.35 18.47 6.32
N SER A 335 -6.99 17.95 7.37
CA SER A 335 -6.26 17.52 8.57
C SER A 335 -5.42 16.23 8.43
N GLY A 336 -5.73 15.36 7.46
CA GLY A 336 -4.92 14.16 7.19
C GLY A 336 -3.74 14.42 6.25
N PHE A 337 -3.91 15.34 5.31
CA PHE A 337 -2.97 15.52 4.21
C PHE A 337 -1.80 16.43 4.54
N ASP A 338 -1.94 17.38 5.47
CA ASP A 338 -0.80 18.20 5.91
C ASP A 338 0.35 17.36 6.48
N SER A 339 0.05 16.21 7.13
CA SER A 339 1.05 15.27 7.63
C SER A 339 1.59 14.32 6.57
N PHE A 340 0.79 13.98 5.56
CA PHE A 340 1.21 13.20 4.39
C PHE A 340 2.17 14.01 3.51
N ASN A 341 1.76 15.22 3.15
CA ASN A 341 2.51 16.17 2.32
C ASN A 341 3.80 16.63 2.99
N ALA A 342 3.84 16.68 4.33
CA ALA A 342 5.09 16.96 5.08
C ALA A 342 6.12 15.82 5.01
N ARG A 343 5.69 14.60 4.67
CA ARG A 343 6.55 13.41 4.56
C ARG A 343 6.91 13.08 3.11
N ASP A 344 6.14 13.59 2.15
CA ASP A 344 6.41 13.44 0.72
C ASP A 344 6.85 14.78 0.09
N ALA A 345 8.16 14.95 -0.09
CA ALA A 345 8.71 16.12 -0.78
C ALA A 345 8.38 16.15 -2.28
N THR A 346 7.75 15.11 -2.85
CA THR A 346 7.43 15.00 -4.28
C THR A 346 5.99 15.38 -4.62
N THR A 347 5.10 15.50 -3.64
CA THR A 347 3.74 16.04 -3.83
C THR A 347 3.77 17.57 -3.76
N VAL A 348 4.06 18.22 -4.89
CA VAL A 348 4.22 19.70 -4.98
C VAL A 348 2.94 20.46 -4.58
N ALA A 349 1.76 19.85 -4.73
CA ALA A 349 0.46 20.42 -4.36
C ALA A 349 -0.26 19.66 -3.23
N GLY A 350 0.40 18.64 -2.66
CA GLY A 350 -0.21 17.68 -1.76
C GLY A 350 -1.19 16.70 -2.44
N MET A 351 -1.66 15.70 -1.70
CA MET A 351 -2.69 14.78 -2.17
C MET A 351 -4.02 15.49 -2.41
N GLN A 352 -4.62 15.30 -3.60
CA GLN A 352 -5.76 16.11 -4.08
C GLN A 352 -7.07 15.32 -4.16
N MET A 353 -7.00 13.99 -4.15
CA MET A 353 -8.16 13.12 -4.28
C MET A 353 -7.94 11.80 -3.54
N LEU A 354 -9.00 11.28 -2.93
CA LEU A 354 -9.13 9.86 -2.64
C LEU A 354 -9.91 9.23 -3.80
N LEU A 355 -9.33 8.21 -4.44
CA LEU A 355 -10.00 7.37 -5.43
C LEU A 355 -10.53 6.13 -4.69
N GLY A 356 -11.81 6.18 -4.37
CA GLY A 356 -12.46 5.35 -3.38
C GLY A 356 -13.02 4.02 -3.90
N ALA A 357 -13.61 3.27 -2.98
CA ALA A 357 -14.27 2.00 -3.24
C ALA A 357 -15.45 2.10 -4.22
N ASP A 358 -16.09 3.26 -4.36
CA ASP A 358 -17.15 3.50 -5.34
C ASP A 358 -16.65 3.49 -6.80
N PHE A 359 -15.39 3.87 -7.05
CA PHE A 359 -14.72 3.64 -8.32
C PHE A 359 -14.25 2.19 -8.40
N LEU A 360 -13.50 1.73 -7.39
CA LEU A 360 -12.82 0.43 -7.42
C LEU A 360 -13.77 -0.76 -7.59
N ARG A 361 -14.96 -0.72 -7.01
CA ARG A 361 -15.95 -1.82 -7.13
C ARG A 361 -16.60 -1.96 -8.51
N SER A 362 -16.53 -0.91 -9.32
CA SER A 362 -17.01 -0.93 -10.70
C SER A 362 -15.92 -1.38 -11.68
N HIS A 363 -14.73 -1.69 -11.15
CA HIS A 363 -13.58 -2.13 -11.91
C HIS A 363 -13.05 -3.47 -11.38
N HIS A 364 -12.44 -4.25 -12.27
CA HIS A 364 -11.49 -5.31 -11.89
C HIS A 364 -10.12 -4.67 -11.93
N VAL A 365 -9.40 -4.67 -10.81
CA VAL A 365 -8.16 -3.90 -10.66
C VAL A 365 -7.03 -4.81 -10.21
N LEU A 366 -5.86 -4.70 -10.84
CA LEU A 366 -4.61 -5.27 -10.36
C LEU A 366 -3.65 -4.13 -10.02
N ILE A 367 -3.35 -4.00 -8.74
CA ILE A 367 -2.29 -3.16 -8.22
C ILE A 367 -1.00 -3.99 -8.28
N ALA A 368 -0.20 -3.81 -9.32
CA ALA A 368 1.07 -4.51 -9.49
C ALA A 368 2.19 -3.73 -8.80
N HIS A 369 2.29 -3.88 -7.47
CA HIS A 369 3.36 -3.30 -6.63
C HIS A 369 4.77 -3.62 -7.14
N SER A 370 4.97 -4.82 -7.67
CA SER A 370 6.23 -5.26 -8.25
C SER A 370 6.66 -4.45 -9.49
N GLN A 371 5.70 -3.84 -10.20
CA GLN A 371 5.91 -3.12 -11.46
C GLN A 371 5.58 -1.62 -11.40
N HIS A 372 5.01 -1.13 -10.29
CA HIS A 372 4.46 0.22 -10.18
C HIS A 372 3.38 0.54 -11.24
N LYS A 373 2.56 -0.46 -11.55
CA LYS A 373 1.48 -0.38 -12.55
C LYS A 373 0.13 -0.72 -11.92
N LEU A 374 -0.90 -0.06 -12.43
CA LEU A 374 -2.30 -0.33 -12.16
C LEU A 374 -2.93 -0.81 -13.46
N TYR A 375 -3.35 -2.07 -13.51
CA TYR A 375 -4.14 -2.62 -14.60
C TYR A 375 -5.61 -2.61 -14.17
N PHE A 376 -6.51 -2.16 -15.03
CA PHE A 376 -7.93 -2.13 -14.67
C PHE A 376 -8.86 -2.24 -15.87
N SER A 377 -10.01 -2.86 -15.64
CA SER A 377 -11.11 -2.97 -16.61
C SER A 377 -12.41 -2.57 -15.94
N TYR A 378 -13.23 -1.75 -16.61
CA TYR A 378 -14.60 -1.50 -16.18
C TYR A 378 -15.42 -2.78 -16.30
N VAL A 379 -16.05 -3.21 -15.20
CA VAL A 379 -16.84 -4.45 -15.13
C VAL A 379 -18.33 -4.21 -14.91
N GLY A 380 -18.77 -2.96 -14.92
CA GLY A 380 -20.17 -2.57 -14.81
C GLY A 380 -20.52 -1.88 -13.50
N GLY A 381 -21.78 -1.43 -13.42
CA GLY A 381 -22.29 -0.68 -12.28
C GLY A 381 -21.94 0.83 -12.30
N PRO A 382 -22.50 1.62 -11.38
CA PRO A 382 -22.27 3.06 -11.36
C PRO A 382 -20.87 3.39 -10.85
N VAL A 383 -20.14 4.21 -11.62
CA VAL A 383 -18.86 4.83 -11.23
C VAL A 383 -19.14 6.15 -10.52
N PHE A 384 -18.39 6.45 -9.44
CA PHE A 384 -18.56 7.64 -8.59
C PHE A 384 -19.98 7.77 -8.01
N GLN A 385 -20.28 6.92 -7.05
CA GLN A 385 -21.59 6.89 -6.42
C GLN A 385 -21.79 8.14 -5.55
N THR A 386 -22.81 8.94 -5.85
CA THR A 386 -23.10 10.19 -5.12
C THR A 386 -23.93 9.98 -3.86
N ASP A 387 -24.51 8.80 -3.69
CA ASP A 387 -25.33 8.40 -2.54
C ASP A 387 -24.93 6.97 -2.14
N ALA A 388 -25.18 6.60 -0.89
CA ALA A 388 -24.78 5.27 -0.41
C ALA A 388 -25.56 4.17 -1.14
N PRO A 389 -24.89 3.13 -1.67
CA PRO A 389 -25.58 1.98 -2.23
C PRO A 389 -26.35 1.23 -1.12
N PRO A 390 -27.42 0.51 -1.47
CA PRO A 390 -28.12 -0.35 -0.51
C PRO A 390 -27.15 -1.35 0.14
N PRO A 391 -27.36 -1.77 1.40
CA PRO A 391 -26.61 -2.87 1.99
C PRO A 391 -26.64 -4.08 1.06
N ALA A 392 -25.52 -4.80 0.93
CA ALA A 392 -25.49 -6.01 0.13
C ALA A 392 -26.55 -6.99 0.63
N ALA A 393 -27.32 -7.56 -0.29
CA ALA A 393 -28.12 -8.74 0.03
C ALA A 393 -27.16 -9.81 0.55
N ALA A 394 -27.48 -10.42 1.68
CA ALA A 394 -26.65 -11.44 2.31
C ALA A 394 -26.16 -12.43 1.24
N ALA A 395 -24.84 -12.48 1.03
CA ALA A 395 -24.26 -13.48 0.14
C ALA A 395 -24.73 -14.85 0.63
N PRO A 396 -25.20 -15.74 -0.26
CA PRO A 396 -25.51 -17.11 0.15
C PRO A 396 -24.25 -17.68 0.80
N ILE A 397 -24.42 -18.21 2.01
CA ILE A 397 -23.37 -18.89 2.75
C ILE A 397 -22.79 -19.94 1.81
N ALA A 398 -21.56 -19.74 1.33
CA ALA A 398 -20.87 -20.76 0.58
C ALA A 398 -20.81 -22.02 1.46
N PRO A 399 -21.27 -23.18 0.97
CA PRO A 399 -21.16 -24.40 1.75
C PRO A 399 -19.69 -24.63 2.10
N ALA A 400 -19.45 -25.01 3.35
CA ALA A 400 -18.13 -25.36 3.85
C ALA A 400 -17.46 -26.32 2.87
N ALA A 401 -16.19 -26.05 2.54
CA ALA A 401 -15.41 -26.92 1.67
C ALA A 401 -15.45 -28.36 2.21
N GLU A 402 -16.18 -29.23 1.52
CA GLU A 402 -16.13 -30.66 1.76
C GLU A 402 -14.74 -31.16 1.39
N HIS A 403 -14.09 -31.76 2.37
CA HIS A 403 -12.86 -32.52 2.21
C HIS A 403 -13.18 -33.74 1.33
N GLN A 404 -12.94 -33.65 0.02
CA GLN A 404 -12.89 -34.84 -0.81
C GLN A 404 -11.49 -35.42 -0.73
N SER A 405 -11.44 -36.63 -0.21
CA SER A 405 -10.27 -37.50 -0.20
C SER A 405 -10.48 -38.51 -1.31
N GLU A 406 -9.56 -38.49 -2.29
CA GLU A 406 -9.15 -39.66 -3.07
C GLU A 406 -7.66 -39.54 -3.37
#